data_AF-A0A031LG88-F1
#
_entry.id   AF-A0A031LG88-F1
#
_cell.length_a   1.000
_cell.length_b   1.000
_cell.length_c   1.000
_cell.angle_alpha   90.00
_cell.angle_beta   90.00
_cell.angle_gamma   90.00
#
_symmetry.space_group_name_H-M   'P 1'
#
loop_
_entity.id
_entity.type
_entity.pdbx_description
1 polymer ?
#
loop_
_entity_poly.entity_id
_entity_poly.type
_entity_poly.pdbx_seq_one_letter_code
_entity_poly.pdbx_strand_id
1 'polypeptide(L)' 'MTLERGIYKHYKGQLYQVLHVATHSETQEKLVVYQCLYGDYSIWVRPLAMFTESIYLEDDDREIERFKLIQKL' A
#
# COMPACT_ATOMS: atom_id res chain seq x y z
N MET A 1 -12.93 -7.28 -3.09
CA MET A 1 -12.40 -6.81 -1.79
C MET A 1 -12.15 -5.32 -1.90
N THR A 2 -12.60 -4.55 -0.91
CA THR A 2 -12.38 -3.10 -0.85
C THR A 2 -11.20 -2.84 0.08
N LEU A 3 -10.15 -2.19 -0.42
CA LEU A 3 -9.03 -1.77 0.43
C LEU A 3 -9.51 -0.65 1.36
N GLU A 4 -9.23 -0.80 2.66
CA GLU A 4 -9.58 0.20 3.67
C GLU A 4 -8.77 1.49 3.45
N ARG A 5 -9.40 2.65 3.64
CA ARG A 5 -8.66 3.92 3.64
C ARG A 5 -8.05 4.15 5.00
N GLY A 6 -6.85 4.70 5.03
CA GLY A 6 -6.13 4.88 6.30
C GLY A 6 -4.63 5.00 6.13
N ILE A 7 -3.93 4.97 7.26
CA ILE A 7 -2.47 4.98 7.32
C ILE A 7 -1.97 3.55 7.30
N TYR A 8 -1.08 3.28 6.35
CA TYR A 8 -0.39 2.02 6.16
C TYR A 8 1.10 2.19 6.43
N LYS A 9 1.70 1.20 7.08
CA LYS A 9 3.14 1.10 7.29
C LYS A 9 3.71 0.09 6.30
N HIS A 10 4.65 0.55 5.47
CA HIS A 10 5.42 -0.35 4.63
C HIS A 10 6.37 -1.17 5.51
N TYR A 11 6.67 -2.41 5.12
CA TYR A 11 7.57 -3.27 5.90
C TYR A 11 8.96 -2.66 6.16
N LYS A 12 9.43 -1.76 5.29
CA LYS A 12 10.68 -0.98 5.47
C LYS A 12 10.57 0.19 6.46
N GLY A 13 9.43 0.39 7.11
CA GLY A 13 9.24 1.36 8.19
C GLY A 13 8.47 2.62 7.83
N GLN A 14 8.51 3.06 6.57
CA GLN A 14 7.86 4.31 6.12
C GLN A 14 6.33 4.24 6.16
N LEU A 15 5.71 5.40 6.41
CA LEU A 15 4.26 5.56 6.50
C LEU A 15 3.66 6.18 5.24
N TYR A 16 2.47 5.72 4.90
CA TYR A 16 1.72 6.12 3.72
C TYR A 16 0.24 6.22 4.03
N GLN A 17 -0.48 7.15 3.40
CA GLN A 17 -1.94 7.23 3.49
C GLN A 17 -2.58 6.72 2.20
N VAL A 18 -3.46 5.73 2.30
CA VAL A 18 -4.28 5.28 1.17
C VAL A 18 -5.43 6.27 0.97
N LEU A 19 -5.45 6.90 -0.21
CA LEU A 19 -6.45 7.90 -0.58
C LEU A 19 -7.63 7.23 -1.27
N HIS A 20 -7.36 6.43 -2.31
CA HIS A 20 -8.38 5.78 -3.14
C HIS A 20 -7.85 4.48 -3.76
N VAL A 21 -8.78 3.65 -4.27
CA VAL A 21 -8.48 2.61 -5.25
C VAL A 21 -9.10 3.05 -6.58
N ALA A 22 -8.26 3.24 -7.59
CA ALA A 22 -8.65 3.62 -8.94
C ALA A 22 -8.68 2.39 -9.88
N THR A 23 -9.34 2.53 -11.02
CA THR A 23 -9.29 1.56 -12.12
C THR A 23 -8.52 2.20 -13.27
N HIS A 24 -7.46 1.55 -13.73
CA HIS A 24 -6.72 1.98 -14.91
C HIS A 24 -7.59 1.80 -16.15
N SER A 25 -7.86 2.88 -16.90
CA SER A 25 -8.89 2.87 -17.95
C SER A 25 -8.57 1.95 -19.13
N GLU A 26 -7.30 1.83 -19.49
CA GLU A 26 -6.88 1.04 -20.66
C GLU A 26 -6.75 -0.46 -20.34
N THR A 27 -6.38 -0.80 -19.11
CA THR A 27 -6.05 -2.19 -18.72
C THR A 27 -7.07 -2.79 -17.76
N GLN A 28 -7.98 -1.98 -17.22
CA GLN A 28 -8.93 -2.34 -16.17
C GLN A 28 -8.27 -2.80 -14.85
N GLU A 29 -6.96 -2.60 -14.70
CA GLU A 29 -6.22 -2.95 -13.49
C GLU A 29 -6.62 -2.05 -12.31
N LYS A 30 -6.74 -2.63 -11.12
CA LYS A 30 -6.96 -1.88 -9.88
C LYS A 30 -5.65 -1.31 -9.37
N LEU A 31 -5.59 0.00 -9.14
CA LEU A 31 -4.43 0.70 -8.61
C LEU A 31 -4.77 1.36 -7.28
N VAL A 32 -3.88 1.27 -6.30
CA VAL A 32 -3.95 2.02 -5.05
C VAL A 32 -3.32 3.38 -5.28
N VAL A 33 -4.07 4.45 -5.02
CA VAL A 33 -3.58 5.83 -4.97
C VAL A 33 -3.25 6.15 -3.51
N TYR A 34 -2.00 6.45 -3.22
CA TYR A 34 -1.53 6.68 -1.86
C TYR A 34 -0.50 7.80 -1.79
N GLN A 35 -0.38 8.43 -0.62
CA GLN A 35 0.53 9.54 -0.34
C GLN A 35 1.61 9.12 0.64
N CYS A 36 2.86 9.52 0.39
CA CYS A 36 3.95 9.42 1.36
C CYS A 36 3.67 10.33 2.57
N LEU A 37 3.85 9.85 3.79
CA LEU A 37 3.78 10.69 5.00
C LEU A 37 5.17 11.12 5.48
N TYR A 38 6.09 11.31 4.53
CA TYR A 38 7.48 11.70 4.73
C TYR A 38 8.01 12.42 3.50
N GLY A 39 9.17 13.08 3.63
CA GLY A 39 9.83 13.74 2.52
C GLY A 39 8.97 14.85 1.93
N ASP A 40 8.73 14.77 0.61
CA ASP A 40 7.95 15.74 -0.16
C ASP A 40 6.43 15.48 -0.16
N TYR A 41 5.97 14.45 0.57
CA TYR A 41 4.57 14.03 0.62
C TYR A 41 3.98 13.72 -0.78
N SER A 42 4.81 13.20 -1.68
CA SER A 42 4.42 12.80 -3.03
C SER A 42 3.30 11.75 -3.06
N ILE A 43 2.54 11.77 -4.16
CA ILE A 43 1.44 10.83 -4.43
C ILE A 43 1.89 9.82 -5.47
N TRP A 44 1.62 8.56 -5.20
CA TRP A 44 2.04 7.42 -6.02
C TRP A 44 0.85 6.51 -6.33
N VAL A 45 1.01 5.72 -7.39
CA VAL A 45 0.10 4.63 -7.74
C VAL A 45 0.84 3.30 -7.76
N ARG A 46 0.18 2.22 -7.35
CA ARG A 46 0.73 0.85 -7.40
C ARG A 46 -0.41 -0.15 -7.65
N PRO A 47 -0.18 -1.25 -8.39
CA PRO A 47 -1.14 -2.34 -8.50
C PRO A 47 -1.68 -2.78 -7.15
N LEU A 48 -3.00 -2.95 -7.04
CA LEU A 48 -3.68 -3.38 -5.83
C LEU A 48 -3.13 -4.72 -5.35
N ALA A 49 -2.95 -5.68 -6.26
CA ALA A 49 -2.39 -6.99 -5.94
C ALA A 49 -1.00 -6.87 -5.28
N MET A 50 -0.12 -6.02 -5.83
CA MET A 50 1.22 -5.79 -5.27
C MET A 50 1.21 -4.94 -3.98
N PHE A 51 0.14 -4.19 -3.73
CA PHE A 51 0.01 -3.42 -2.50
C PHE A 51 -0.45 -4.30 -1.34
N THR A 52 -1.40 -5.20 -1.60
CA THR A 52 -1.96 -6.12 -0.61
C THR A 52 -1.21 -7.45 -0.50
N GLU A 53 -0.13 -7.62 -1.24
CA GLU A 53 0.68 -8.83 -1.15
C GLU A 53 1.42 -8.93 0.19
N SER A 54 1.67 -10.16 0.59
CA SER A 54 2.64 -10.47 1.62
C SER A 54 4.04 -10.59 1.00
N ILE A 55 5.05 -10.35 1.81
CA ILE A 55 6.45 -10.59 1.49
C ILE A 55 7.04 -11.56 2.50
N TYR A 56 7.92 -12.43 2.04
CA TYR A 56 8.72 -13.29 2.90
C TYR A 56 10.03 -12.58 3.27
N LEU A 57 10.32 -12.50 4.56
CA LEU A 57 11.57 -11.97 5.08
C LEU A 57 12.49 -13.15 5.43
N GLU A 58 13.57 -13.32 4.66
CA GLU A 58 14.55 -14.39 4.86
C GLU A 58 15.25 -14.31 6.22
N ASP A 59 15.53 -13.10 6.71
CA ASP A 59 16.25 -12.90 7.98
C ASP A 59 15.48 -13.39 9.22
N ASP A 60 14.15 -13.49 9.13
CA ASP A 60 13.25 -13.80 10.27
C ASP A 60 12.24 -14.93 9.93
N ASP A 61 12.50 -15.68 8.85
CA ASP A 61 11.70 -16.82 8.34
C ASP A 61 10.17 -16.59 8.48
N ARG A 62 9.70 -15.42 8.05
CA ARG A 62 8.30 -15.01 8.24
C ARG A 62 7.71 -14.31 7.05
N GLU A 63 6.42 -14.53 6.86
CA GLU A 63 5.60 -13.82 5.89
C GLU A 63 4.88 -12.64 6.57
N ILE A 64 5.01 -11.44 6.00
CA ILE A 64 4.36 -10.23 6.51
C ILE A 64 3.70 -9.44 5.39
N GLU A 65 2.66 -8.67 5.70
CA GLU A 65 2.04 -7.75 4.74
C GLU A 65 3.06 -6.72 4.26
N ARG A 66 3.14 -6.50 2.94
CA ARG A 66 4.02 -5.46 2.38
C ARG A 66 3.64 -4.08 2.93
N PHE A 67 2.34 -3.82 3.01
CA PHE A 67 1.75 -2.62 3.61
C PHE A 67 0.71 -3.03 4.63
N LYS A 68 1.00 -2.78 5.91
CA LYS A 68 0.10 -3.09 7.03
C LYS A 68 -0.73 -1.87 7.41
N LEU A 69 -2.05 -2.01 7.47
CA LEU A 69 -2.94 -0.96 7.99
C LEU A 69 -2.67 -0.76 9.49
N ILE A 70 -2.39 0.47 9.90
CA ILE A 70 -2.14 0.82 11.31
C ILE A 70 -3.17 1.79 11.89
N GLN A 71 -3.87 2.53 11.04
CA GLN A 71 -4.95 3.45 11.45
C GLN A 71 -5.98 3.58 10.33
N LYS A 72 -7.25 3.37 10.66
CA LYS A 72 -8.38 3.61 9.74
C LYS A 72 -8.68 5.11 9.62
N LEU A 73 -9.14 5.51 8.44
CA LEU A 73 -9.68 6.86 8.20
C LEU A 73 -11.13 6.96 8.67
#